data_AF-A0A3N5STJ9-F1
#
_entry.id   AF-A0A3N5STJ9-F1
#
_cell.length_a   1.000
_cell.length_b   1.000
_cell.length_c   1.000
_cell.angle_alpha   90.00
_cell.angle_beta   90.00
_cell.angle_gamma   90.00
#
_symmetry.space_group_name_H-M   'P 1'
#
loop_
_entity.id
_entity.type
_entity.pdbx_description
1 polymer ?
#
loop_
_entity_poly.entity_id
_entity_poly.type
_entity_poly.pdbx_seq_one_letter_code
_entity_poly.pdbx_strand_id
1 'polypeptide(L)'
;MPHLPDPMALFRLRPVRAARVSEVSETTAAAPVPPEDRINFHIGNPLQDPRLSSAFLRTALGIDIGQEELNDANPEALLEFLGWEAADKPKLEFLIRTIQKSAPYMPRGGYSSKAPHALIKAFCSWIEHQQEALYYDNGEKSGRRELILASGGIQETLRVVLFTLSSRLETLPARVLCYGYDLLPRFKAIPGLLFEDLPSDEQLAYQRIEQCLTDEPQTPIFLVLGGIPG
;
A
#
# COMPACT_ATOMS: atom_id res chain seq x y z
N MET A 1 -3.66 11.88 -40.63
CA MET A 1 -2.60 11.22 -39.86
C MET A 1 -3.22 10.02 -39.18
N PRO A 2 -2.69 8.79 -39.34
CA PRO A 2 -3.23 7.64 -38.62
C PRO A 2 -3.06 7.90 -37.11
N HIS A 3 -4.12 7.68 -36.34
CA HIS A 3 -4.07 7.78 -34.89
C HIS A 3 -3.01 6.80 -34.38
N LEU A 4 -1.94 7.32 -33.78
CA LEU A 4 -1.04 6.49 -32.98
C LEU A 4 -1.91 5.75 -31.94
N PRO A 5 -1.78 4.43 -31.80
CA PRO A 5 -2.54 3.69 -30.80
C PRO A 5 -2.25 4.28 -29.42
N ASP A 6 -3.30 4.45 -28.62
CA ASP A 6 -3.22 4.95 -27.25
C ASP A 6 -2.25 4.06 -26.45
N PRO A 7 -1.05 4.55 -26.07
CA PRO A 7 -0.05 3.73 -25.37
C PRO A 7 -0.58 3.28 -24.00
N MET A 8 -1.61 3.95 -23.46
CA MET A 8 -2.24 3.59 -22.19
C MET A 8 -3.25 2.46 -22.32
N ALA A 9 -3.62 2.07 -23.55
CA ALA A 9 -4.55 0.97 -23.77
C ALA A 9 -4.04 -0.35 -23.17
N LEU A 10 -2.73 -0.59 -23.20
CA LEU A 10 -2.10 -1.80 -22.64
C LEU A 10 -2.20 -1.88 -21.11
N PHE A 11 -2.33 -0.73 -20.44
CA PHE A 11 -2.31 -0.61 -18.99
C PHE A 11 -3.70 -0.45 -18.37
N ARG A 12 -4.78 -0.64 -19.16
CA ARG A 12 -6.15 -0.49 -18.68
C ARG A 12 -6.50 -1.55 -17.65
N LEU A 13 -7.11 -1.10 -16.56
CA LEU A 13 -7.65 -1.95 -15.51
C LEU A 13 -9.17 -2.03 -15.65
N ARG A 14 -9.73 -3.24 -15.51
CA ARG A 14 -11.17 -3.46 -15.44
C ARG A 14 -11.77 -2.56 -14.34
N PRO A 15 -12.91 -1.90 -14.59
CA PRO A 15 -13.50 -0.96 -13.64
C PRO A 15 -13.93 -1.65 -12.35
N VAL A 16 -13.49 -1.11 -11.21
CA VAL A 16 -13.89 -1.61 -9.89
C VAL A 16 -15.31 -1.12 -9.62
N ARG A 17 -16.27 -2.04 -9.56
CA ARG A 17 -17.59 -1.74 -8.99
C ARG A 17 -17.40 -1.57 -7.49
N ALA A 18 -17.48 -0.33 -7.00
CA ALA A 18 -17.53 -0.10 -5.57
C ALA A 18 -18.74 -0.85 -5.00
N ALA A 19 -18.49 -1.83 -4.13
CA ALA A 19 -19.56 -2.52 -3.43
C ALA A 19 -20.36 -1.46 -2.66
N ARG A 20 -21.67 -1.41 -2.91
CA ARG A 20 -22.52 -0.50 -2.15
C ARG A 20 -22.57 -1.01 -0.72
N VAL A 21 -22.60 -0.09 0.24
CA VAL A 21 -22.76 -0.41 1.66
C VAL A 21 -23.91 -1.39 1.90
N SER A 22 -25.01 -1.19 1.19
CA SER A 22 -26.18 -2.09 1.21
C SER A 22 -25.85 -3.52 0.78
N GLU A 23 -25.02 -3.72 -0.26
CA GLU A 23 -24.65 -5.05 -0.77
C GLU A 23 -23.77 -5.82 0.24
N VAL A 24 -22.88 -5.11 0.94
CA VAL A 24 -22.02 -5.72 1.99
C VAL A 24 -22.85 -6.09 3.22
N SER A 25 -23.75 -5.20 3.66
CA SER A 25 -24.66 -5.47 4.77
C SER A 25 -25.61 -6.63 4.48
N GLU A 26 -26.14 -6.70 3.26
CA GLU A 26 -27.04 -7.78 2.81
C GLU A 26 -26.31 -9.13 2.76
N THR A 27 -25.09 -9.16 2.21
CA THR A 27 -24.26 -10.39 2.16
C THR A 27 -23.91 -10.89 3.58
N THR A 28 -23.61 -9.96 4.50
CA THR A 28 -23.30 -10.30 5.90
C THR A 28 -24.54 -10.81 6.64
N ALA A 29 -25.71 -10.19 6.39
CA ALA A 29 -26.98 -10.61 6.99
C ALA A 29 -27.44 -11.99 6.47
N ALA A 30 -27.14 -12.29 5.20
CA ALA A 30 -27.46 -13.57 4.55
C ALA A 30 -26.46 -14.69 4.85
N ALA A 31 -25.37 -14.42 5.57
CA ALA A 31 -24.35 -15.42 5.88
C ALA A 31 -24.94 -16.55 6.77
N PRO A 32 -24.61 -17.83 6.49
CA PRO A 32 -25.12 -18.98 7.23
C PRO A 32 -24.35 -19.20 8.55
N VAL A 33 -24.12 -18.12 9.28
CA VAL A 33 -23.39 -18.09 10.55
C VAL A 33 -24.37 -17.62 11.64
N PRO A 34 -24.37 -18.21 12.85
CA PRO A 34 -25.21 -17.75 13.96
C PRO A 34 -24.98 -16.27 14.27
N PRO A 35 -26.01 -15.48 14.63
CA PRO A 35 -25.88 -14.05 14.89
C PRO A 35 -24.77 -13.65 15.87
N GLU A 36 -24.54 -14.47 16.89
CA GLU A 36 -23.50 -14.33 17.91
C GLU A 36 -22.07 -14.42 17.35
N ASP A 37 -21.89 -15.16 16.25
CA ASP A 37 -20.60 -15.36 15.58
C ASP A 37 -20.44 -14.46 14.34
N ARG A 38 -21.46 -13.65 14.01
CA ARG A 38 -21.41 -12.71 12.88
C ARG A 38 -20.58 -11.49 13.24
N ILE A 39 -19.54 -11.24 12.44
CA ILE A 39 -18.80 -9.98 12.48
C ILE A 39 -19.65 -8.93 11.74
N ASN A 40 -20.29 -8.04 12.49
CA ASN A 40 -21.02 -6.91 11.91
C ASN A 40 -20.03 -5.87 11.40
N PHE A 41 -20.01 -5.66 10.08
CA PHE A 41 -19.25 -4.56 9.47
C PHE A 41 -19.93 -3.23 9.78
N HIS A 42 -19.59 -2.60 10.90
CA HIS A 42 -19.89 -1.20 11.11
C HIS A 42 -18.85 -0.35 10.38
N ILE A 43 -19.24 0.25 9.25
CA ILE A 43 -18.40 1.13 8.41
C ILE A 43 -17.89 2.38 9.17
N GLY A 44 -18.33 2.61 10.40
CA GLY A 44 -17.83 3.66 11.30
C GLY A 44 -16.99 3.18 12.48
N ASN A 45 -16.87 1.87 12.73
CA ASN A 45 -16.02 1.33 13.79
C ASN A 45 -15.13 0.20 13.23
N PRO A 46 -13.95 0.55 12.72
CA PRO A 46 -13.09 -0.38 12.03
C PRO A 46 -12.66 -1.53 12.94
N LEU A 47 -12.45 -2.72 12.37
CA LEU A 47 -11.87 -3.84 13.10
C LEU A 47 -10.43 -3.46 13.45
N GLN A 48 -10.22 -3.00 14.67
CA GLN A 48 -8.90 -2.67 15.19
C GLN A 48 -8.19 -3.98 15.52
N ASP A 49 -7.02 -4.22 14.93
CA ASP A 49 -6.13 -5.29 15.38
C ASP A 49 -5.23 -4.73 16.49
N PRO A 50 -5.44 -5.13 17.76
CA PRO A 50 -4.62 -4.63 18.87
C PRO A 50 -3.14 -4.96 18.71
N ARG A 51 -2.81 -6.08 18.04
CA ARG A 51 -1.42 -6.47 17.77
C ARG A 51 -0.75 -5.50 16.81
N LEU A 52 -1.49 -5.07 15.79
CA LEU A 52 -1.02 -4.09 14.82
C LEU A 52 -0.85 -2.70 15.45
N SER A 53 -1.84 -2.23 16.21
CA SER A 53 -1.74 -0.96 16.96
C SER A 53 -0.53 -0.94 17.89
N SER A 54 -0.30 -2.04 18.61
CA SER A 54 0.87 -2.21 19.48
C SER A 54 2.19 -2.28 18.71
N ALA A 55 2.23 -2.90 17.52
CA ALA A 55 3.42 -2.89 16.66
C ALA A 55 3.76 -1.48 16.16
N PHE A 56 2.75 -0.69 15.75
CA PHE A 56 2.95 0.71 15.37
C PHE A 56 3.42 1.56 16.55
N LEU A 57 2.86 1.35 17.74
CA LEU A 57 3.27 2.05 18.95
C LEU A 57 4.74 1.79 19.26
N ARG A 58 5.18 0.52 19.25
CA ARG A 58 6.58 0.17 19.46
C ARG A 58 7.50 0.83 18.44
N THR A 59 7.11 0.80 17.17
CA THR A 59 7.85 1.49 16.10
C THR A 59 7.98 2.99 16.35
N ALA A 60 6.88 3.65 16.74
CA ALA A 60 6.86 5.09 17.01
C ALA A 60 7.69 5.48 18.25
N LEU A 61 7.85 4.56 19.19
CA LEU A 61 8.64 4.72 20.41
C LEU A 61 10.11 4.26 20.25
N GLY A 62 10.48 3.72 19.09
CA GLY A 62 11.82 3.17 18.84
C GLY A 62 12.10 1.84 19.56
N ILE A 63 11.05 1.11 19.92
CA ILE A 63 11.09 -0.21 20.57
C ILE A 63 11.09 -1.31 19.50
N ASP A 64 11.80 -2.41 19.75
CA ASP A 64 11.77 -3.59 18.89
C ASP A 64 10.33 -4.12 18.74
N ILE A 65 9.90 -4.36 17.49
CA ILE A 65 8.57 -4.88 17.16
C ILE A 65 8.38 -6.33 17.70
N GLY A 66 9.46 -7.05 18.02
CA GLY A 66 9.40 -8.38 18.64
C GLY A 66 9.02 -8.40 20.12
N GLN A 67 9.09 -7.26 20.83
CA GLN A 67 8.75 -7.16 22.26
C GLN A 67 7.22 -7.06 22.46
N GLU A 68 6.49 -8.16 22.28
CA GLU A 68 5.00 -8.19 22.31
C GLU A 68 4.40 -7.89 23.69
N GLU A 69 5.18 -8.05 24.75
CA GLU A 69 4.81 -7.69 26.13
C GLU A 69 4.63 -6.18 26.33
N LEU A 70 5.28 -5.35 25.50
CA LEU A 70 5.15 -3.90 25.51
C LEU A 70 4.06 -3.46 24.52
N ASN A 71 2.84 -3.36 25.02
CA ASN A 71 1.65 -3.10 24.21
C ASN A 71 0.79 -1.96 24.75
N ASP A 72 -0.13 -1.49 23.92
CA ASP A 72 -1.01 -0.35 24.22
C ASP A 72 -2.03 -0.61 25.34
N ALA A 73 -2.17 -1.86 25.81
CA ALA A 73 -3.01 -2.22 26.95
C ALA A 73 -2.32 -1.98 28.31
N ASN A 74 -1.00 -1.78 28.34
CA ASN A 74 -0.25 -1.49 29.57
C ASN A 74 0.72 -0.28 29.40
N PRO A 75 0.19 0.96 29.38
CA PRO A 75 1.00 2.17 29.25
C PRO A 75 2.05 2.34 30.36
N GLU A 76 1.82 1.81 31.55
CA GLU A 76 2.76 1.86 32.67
C GLU A 76 4.05 1.10 32.37
N ALA A 77 3.95 -0.10 31.82
CA ALA A 77 5.13 -0.89 31.41
C ALA A 77 5.93 -0.20 30.30
N LEU A 78 5.26 0.51 29.40
CA LEU A 78 5.89 1.31 28.35
C LEU A 78 6.66 2.52 28.92
N LEU A 79 6.09 3.23 29.90
CA LEU A 79 6.77 4.34 30.56
C LEU A 79 8.03 3.86 31.29
N GLU A 80 7.91 2.76 32.03
CA GLU A 80 9.04 2.16 32.75
C GLU A 80 10.16 1.75 31.80
N PHE A 81 9.82 1.05 30.71
CA PHE A 81 10.79 0.61 29.71
C PHE A 81 11.53 1.78 29.05
N LEU A 82 10.82 2.87 28.74
CA LEU A 82 11.38 4.06 28.12
C LEU A 82 12.17 4.95 29.10
N GLY A 83 12.12 4.65 30.40
CA GLY A 83 12.66 5.54 31.44
C GLY A 83 11.96 6.89 31.49
N TRP A 84 10.69 6.96 31.07
CA TRP A 84 9.89 8.18 31.07
C TRP A 84 9.26 8.42 32.44
N GLU A 85 9.06 9.68 32.80
CA GLU A 85 8.47 10.03 34.08
C GLU A 85 6.95 9.93 34.04
N ALA A 86 6.30 9.87 35.21
CA ALA A 86 4.84 9.89 35.29
C ALA A 86 4.22 11.13 34.62
N ALA A 87 4.97 12.24 34.55
CA ALA A 87 4.57 13.46 33.84
C ALA A 87 4.47 13.30 32.32
N ASP A 88 5.15 12.31 31.73
CA ASP A 88 5.12 12.00 30.29
C ASP A 88 3.94 11.09 29.90
N LYS A 89 3.22 10.52 30.88
CA LYS A 89 2.06 9.66 30.64
C LYS A 89 1.03 10.27 29.67
N PRO A 90 0.65 11.56 29.76
CA PRO A 90 -0.28 12.17 28.81
C PRO A 90 0.22 12.15 27.36
N LYS A 91 1.54 12.29 27.13
CA LYS A 91 2.16 12.22 25.81
C LYS A 91 2.07 10.80 25.24
N LEU A 92 2.36 9.78 26.06
CA LEU A 92 2.21 8.38 25.67
C LEU A 92 0.75 8.04 25.32
N GLU A 93 -0.20 8.44 26.17
CA GLU A 93 -1.62 8.22 25.90
C GLU A 93 -2.11 8.98 24.66
N PHE A 94 -1.56 10.15 24.39
CA PHE A 94 -1.84 10.88 23.15
C PHE A 94 -1.36 10.09 21.93
N LEU A 95 -0.14 9.53 21.97
CA LEU A 95 0.39 8.70 20.88
C LEU A 95 -0.45 7.44 20.68
N ILE A 96 -0.79 6.71 21.76
CA ILE A 96 -1.66 5.53 21.72
C ILE A 96 -2.99 5.86 21.04
N ARG A 97 -3.68 6.90 21.53
CA ARG A 97 -4.97 7.34 20.96
C ARG A 97 -4.85 7.77 19.50
N THR A 98 -3.75 8.43 19.15
CA THR A 98 -3.49 8.86 17.77
C THR A 98 -3.32 7.64 16.86
N ILE A 99 -2.48 6.69 17.26
CA ILE A 99 -2.21 5.45 16.50
C ILE A 99 -3.49 4.63 16.33
N GLN A 100 -4.27 4.44 17.39
CA GLN A 100 -5.54 3.71 17.32
C GLN A 100 -6.57 4.38 16.38
N LYS A 101 -6.59 5.72 16.32
CA LYS A 101 -7.41 6.48 15.36
C LYS A 101 -6.85 6.47 13.94
N SER A 102 -5.54 6.32 13.80
CA SER A 102 -4.81 6.33 12.53
C SER A 102 -4.60 4.94 11.91
N ALA A 103 -4.82 3.85 12.66
CA ALA A 103 -4.72 2.45 12.22
C ALA A 103 -6.07 1.72 12.04
N PRO A 104 -7.11 2.30 11.39
CA PRO A 104 -8.41 1.66 11.24
C PRO A 104 -8.49 0.56 10.17
N TYR A 105 -7.40 0.19 9.50
CA TYR A 105 -7.49 -0.75 8.38
C TYR A 105 -6.25 -1.64 8.26
N MET A 106 -6.49 -2.94 8.18
CA MET A 106 -5.78 -3.88 7.29
C MET A 106 -5.45 -3.18 5.95
N PRO A 107 -4.37 -3.52 5.24
CA PRO A 107 -3.73 -2.72 4.19
C PRO A 107 -4.71 -2.23 3.11
N ARG A 108 -5.36 -1.11 3.40
CA ARG A 108 -6.24 -0.37 2.50
C ARG A 108 -5.76 1.06 2.59
N GLY A 109 -4.62 1.26 1.95
CA GLY A 109 -4.00 2.55 1.84
C GLY A 109 -4.88 3.50 1.08
N GLY A 110 -5.50 4.40 1.81
CA GLY A 110 -6.32 5.44 1.24
C GLY A 110 -6.49 6.55 2.25
N TYR A 111 -6.46 7.77 1.76
CA TYR A 111 -6.81 8.96 2.54
C TYR A 111 -8.07 9.58 1.95
N SER A 112 -8.77 10.37 2.75
CA SER A 112 -9.93 11.13 2.27
C SER A 112 -9.46 12.17 1.27
N SER A 113 -10.00 12.15 0.04
CA SER A 113 -9.72 13.20 -0.94
C SER A 113 -10.27 14.56 -0.49
N LYS A 114 -11.34 14.60 0.32
CA LYS A 114 -11.90 15.84 0.87
C LYS A 114 -11.01 16.47 1.94
N ALA A 115 -10.17 15.66 2.58
CA ALA A 115 -9.25 16.09 3.63
C ALA A 115 -8.02 15.16 3.65
N PRO A 116 -7.08 15.32 2.70
CA PRO A 116 -5.87 14.50 2.68
C PRO A 116 -5.07 14.67 3.96
N HIS A 117 -4.48 13.58 4.40
CA HIS A 117 -3.64 13.56 5.58
C HIS A 117 -2.43 14.48 5.40
N ALA A 118 -1.93 15.10 6.48
CA ALA A 118 -0.78 16.00 6.43
C ALA A 118 0.46 15.35 5.76
N LEU A 119 0.64 14.04 5.96
CA LEU A 119 1.70 13.26 5.31
C LEU A 119 1.59 13.29 3.77
N ILE A 120 0.39 13.16 3.21
CA ILE A 120 0.17 13.25 1.75
C ILE A 120 0.53 14.64 1.25
N LYS A 121 0.11 15.68 1.98
CA LYS A 121 0.40 17.07 1.61
C LYS A 121 1.90 17.35 1.65
N ALA A 122 2.59 16.88 2.68
CA ALA A 122 4.04 16.99 2.82
C ALA A 122 4.77 16.25 1.69
N PHE A 123 4.33 15.03 1.35
CA PHE A 123 4.92 14.26 0.26
C PHE A 123 4.70 14.92 -1.11
N CYS A 124 3.47 15.36 -1.44
CA CYS A 124 3.18 16.10 -2.65
C CYS A 124 4.03 17.38 -2.74
N SER A 125 4.13 18.13 -1.66
CA SER A 125 4.98 19.33 -1.62
C SER A 125 6.45 18.97 -1.86
N TRP A 126 6.97 17.93 -1.23
CA TRP A 126 8.35 17.50 -1.42
C TRP A 126 8.64 17.10 -2.87
N ILE A 127 7.75 16.33 -3.51
CA ILE A 127 7.97 15.82 -4.87
C ILE A 127 7.85 16.92 -5.95
N GLU A 128 7.01 17.93 -5.71
CA GLU A 128 6.87 19.11 -6.56
C GLU A 128 8.11 20.03 -6.54
N HIS A 129 8.95 19.93 -5.50
CA HIS A 129 10.15 20.75 -5.33
C HIS A 129 11.45 19.99 -5.63
N GLN A 130 11.38 18.85 -6.33
CA GLN A 130 12.56 18.14 -6.83
C GLN A 130 13.14 18.82 -8.08
N GLN A 131 14.39 18.48 -8.43
CA GLN A 131 15.06 18.99 -9.62
C GLN A 131 14.24 18.72 -10.90
N GLU A 132 13.63 17.54 -10.98
CA GLU A 132 12.56 17.22 -11.93
C GLU A 132 11.25 17.06 -11.14
N ALA A 133 10.45 18.13 -11.13
CA ALA A 133 9.19 18.15 -10.42
C ALA A 133 8.20 17.15 -11.05
N LEU A 134 7.71 16.21 -10.24
CA LEU A 134 6.60 15.33 -10.60
C LEU A 134 5.33 15.83 -9.93
N TYR A 135 4.21 15.77 -10.65
CA TYR A 135 2.90 16.14 -10.13
C TYR A 135 2.02 14.90 -10.02
N TYR A 136 1.42 14.71 -8.84
CA TYR A 136 0.48 13.63 -8.57
C TYR A 136 -0.83 14.19 -8.04
N ASP A 137 -1.94 13.71 -8.57
CA ASP A 137 -3.27 14.11 -8.12
C ASP A 137 -3.61 13.49 -6.77
N ASN A 138 -3.77 14.35 -5.76
CA ASN A 138 -4.20 13.96 -4.43
C ASN A 138 -5.73 13.82 -4.30
N GLY A 139 -6.48 14.17 -5.34
CA GLY A 139 -7.93 14.06 -5.40
C GLY A 139 -8.71 15.17 -4.73
N GLU A 140 -8.08 16.18 -4.12
CA GLU A 140 -8.80 17.31 -3.51
C GLU A 140 -9.71 18.04 -4.50
N LYS A 141 -9.26 18.17 -5.75
CA LYS A 141 -9.99 18.89 -6.81
C LYS A 141 -10.66 17.94 -7.80
N SER A 142 -9.99 16.87 -8.23
CA SER A 142 -10.48 15.97 -9.28
C SER A 142 -11.33 14.81 -8.76
N GLY A 143 -11.23 14.49 -7.47
CA GLY A 143 -11.74 13.25 -6.88
C GLY A 143 -10.93 11.98 -7.25
N ARG A 144 -9.89 12.08 -8.09
CA ARG A 144 -8.99 10.98 -8.46
C ARG A 144 -7.75 10.98 -7.57
N ARG A 145 -7.35 9.81 -7.08
CA ARG A 145 -6.16 9.67 -6.24
C ARG A 145 -5.11 8.87 -7.00
N GLU A 146 -3.94 9.47 -7.17
CA GLU A 146 -2.78 8.82 -7.77
C GLU A 146 -1.76 8.37 -6.71
N LEU A 147 -2.03 8.70 -5.44
CA LEU A 147 -1.23 8.31 -4.28
C LEU A 147 -2.04 7.42 -3.34
N ILE A 148 -1.37 6.44 -2.75
CA ILE A 148 -1.90 5.58 -1.69
C ILE A 148 -0.90 5.49 -0.53
N LEU A 149 -1.40 5.34 0.69
CA LEU A 149 -0.58 5.06 1.88
C LEU A 149 -0.75 3.60 2.30
N ALA A 150 0.05 2.69 1.79
CA ALA A 150 -0.06 1.29 2.17
C ALA A 150 0.58 1.02 3.54
N SER A 151 -0.11 0.25 4.39
CA SER A 151 0.43 -0.34 5.62
C SER A 151 0.86 -1.79 5.36
N GLY A 152 1.69 -2.37 6.24
CA GLY A 152 2.18 -3.76 6.09
C GLY A 152 3.55 -3.90 5.40
N GLY A 153 4.21 -2.80 5.07
CA GLY A 153 5.55 -2.78 4.50
C GLY A 153 5.61 -3.03 2.99
N ILE A 154 6.82 -3.01 2.44
CA ILE A 154 7.07 -3.08 0.98
C ILE A 154 6.51 -4.38 0.39
N GLN A 155 6.75 -5.51 1.05
CA GLN A 155 6.33 -6.83 0.57
C GLN A 155 4.80 -6.95 0.46
N GLU A 156 4.06 -6.45 1.46
CA GLU A 156 2.60 -6.47 1.43
C GLU A 156 2.03 -5.51 0.38
N THR A 157 2.66 -4.33 0.25
CA THR A 157 2.30 -3.36 -0.79
C THR A 157 2.48 -3.95 -2.18
N LEU A 158 3.62 -4.58 -2.44
CA LEU A 158 3.89 -5.29 -3.71
C LEU A 158 2.91 -6.43 -3.93
N ARG A 159 2.58 -7.22 -2.90
CA ARG A 159 1.57 -8.27 -3.01
C ARG A 159 0.23 -7.71 -3.50
N VAL A 160 -0.23 -6.62 -2.92
CA VAL A 160 -1.50 -5.97 -3.30
C VAL A 160 -1.43 -5.44 -4.73
N VAL A 161 -0.35 -4.77 -5.10
CA VAL A 161 -0.16 -4.23 -6.46
C VAL A 161 -0.13 -5.35 -7.50
N LEU A 162 0.74 -6.35 -7.34
CA LEU A 162 0.90 -7.47 -8.27
C LEU A 162 -0.40 -8.29 -8.40
N PHE A 163 -1.08 -8.55 -7.27
CA PHE A 163 -2.36 -9.25 -7.32
C PHE A 163 -3.46 -8.42 -8.01
N THR A 164 -3.40 -7.09 -7.90
CA THR A 164 -4.31 -6.19 -8.63
C THR A 164 -4.04 -6.22 -10.13
N LEU A 165 -2.76 -6.24 -10.54
CA LEU A 165 -2.39 -6.35 -11.96
C LEU A 165 -2.89 -7.68 -12.55
N SER A 166 -2.51 -8.81 -11.95
CA SER A 166 -3.01 -10.15 -12.31
C SER A 166 -4.54 -10.23 -12.32
N SER A 167 -5.13 -9.59 -11.32
CA SER A 167 -6.53 -9.28 -11.09
C SER A 167 -7.36 -8.74 -12.25
N ARG A 168 -6.86 -7.60 -12.68
CA ARG A 168 -7.68 -6.50 -13.18
C ARG A 168 -7.14 -5.94 -14.47
N LEU A 169 -5.88 -6.19 -14.80
CA LEU A 169 -5.34 -5.76 -16.09
C LEU A 169 -6.13 -6.42 -17.22
N GLU A 170 -6.55 -5.62 -18.18
CA GLU A 170 -7.33 -6.10 -19.33
C GLU A 170 -6.45 -6.89 -20.30
N THR A 171 -5.21 -6.46 -20.48
CA THR A 171 -4.21 -7.13 -21.32
C THR A 171 -3.30 -7.99 -20.46
N LEU A 172 -3.37 -9.30 -20.65
CA LEU A 172 -2.49 -10.29 -20.01
C LEU A 172 -1.94 -11.25 -21.08
N PRO A 173 -0.74 -11.85 -20.89
CA PRO A 173 0.13 -11.68 -19.71
C PRO A 173 0.79 -10.29 -19.65
N ALA A 174 1.24 -9.90 -18.46
CA ALA A 174 2.05 -8.71 -18.25
C ALA A 174 3.45 -9.08 -17.76
N ARG A 175 4.45 -8.34 -18.19
CA ARG A 175 5.84 -8.56 -17.77
C ARG A 175 6.22 -7.60 -16.65
N VAL A 176 6.90 -8.11 -15.63
CA VAL A 176 7.40 -7.36 -14.47
C VAL A 176 8.91 -7.55 -14.42
N LEU A 177 9.63 -6.49 -14.80
CA LEU A 177 11.07 -6.43 -14.74
C LEU A 177 11.50 -5.95 -13.35
N CYS A 178 12.47 -6.60 -12.73
CA CYS A 178 12.92 -6.30 -11.37
C CYS A 178 14.39 -5.88 -11.38
N TYR A 179 14.69 -4.62 -11.06
CA TYR A 179 16.05 -4.11 -10.96
C TYR A 179 16.40 -3.78 -9.50
N GLY A 180 17.49 -4.35 -9.00
CA GLY A 180 17.96 -4.08 -7.64
C GLY A 180 16.99 -4.51 -6.54
N TYR A 181 16.02 -5.37 -6.84
CA TYR A 181 15.03 -5.87 -5.89
C TYR A 181 14.76 -7.36 -6.10
N ASP A 182 15.01 -8.18 -5.08
CA ASP A 182 14.67 -9.60 -5.11
C ASP A 182 13.23 -9.81 -4.62
N LEU A 183 12.32 -10.08 -5.55
CA LEU A 183 10.95 -10.46 -5.22
C LEU A 183 10.91 -11.84 -4.57
N LEU A 184 10.17 -11.96 -3.47
CA LEU A 184 9.93 -13.25 -2.83
C LEU A 184 9.40 -14.28 -3.85
N PRO A 185 9.86 -15.54 -3.81
CA PRO A 185 9.49 -16.55 -4.80
C PRO A 185 7.97 -16.73 -5.00
N ARG A 186 7.19 -16.59 -3.93
CA ARG A 186 5.72 -16.65 -3.96
C ARG A 186 5.07 -15.60 -4.85
N PHE A 187 5.71 -14.44 -5.05
CA PHE A 187 5.21 -13.39 -5.92
C PHE A 187 5.51 -13.69 -7.39
N LYS A 188 6.64 -14.36 -7.67
CA LYS A 188 7.01 -14.82 -9.02
C LYS A 188 6.04 -15.87 -9.59
N ALA A 189 5.20 -16.47 -8.73
CA ALA A 189 4.19 -17.45 -9.10
C ALA A 189 2.77 -16.86 -9.35
N ILE A 190 2.61 -15.53 -9.32
CA ILE A 190 1.29 -14.91 -9.53
C ILE A 190 0.82 -15.13 -10.98
N PRO A 191 -0.38 -15.70 -11.22
CA PRO A 191 -0.87 -16.02 -12.56
C PRO A 191 -0.98 -14.78 -13.46
N GLY A 192 -0.67 -14.93 -14.74
CA GLY A 192 -0.78 -13.85 -15.73
C GLY A 192 0.33 -12.80 -15.65
N LEU A 193 1.25 -12.91 -14.68
CA LEU A 193 2.44 -12.07 -14.59
C LEU A 193 3.69 -12.90 -14.92
N LEU A 194 4.56 -12.33 -15.75
CA LEU A 194 5.86 -12.89 -16.14
C LEU A 194 6.95 -12.05 -15.47
N PHE A 195 7.78 -12.68 -14.63
CA PHE A 195 8.80 -11.98 -13.87
C PHE A 195 10.18 -12.21 -14.48
N GLU A 196 10.97 -11.15 -14.52
CA GLU A 196 12.36 -11.20 -14.98
C GLU A 196 13.23 -10.32 -14.10
N ASP A 197 14.26 -10.91 -13.50
CA ASP A 197 15.26 -10.16 -12.75
C ASP A 197 16.25 -9.56 -13.75
N LEU A 198 16.40 -8.23 -13.72
CA LEU A 198 17.32 -7.50 -14.57
C LEU A 198 18.77 -7.63 -14.05
N PRO A 199 19.77 -7.56 -14.93
CA PRO A 199 21.18 -7.49 -14.53
C PRO A 199 21.42 -6.35 -13.53
N SER A 200 22.37 -6.54 -12.61
CA SER A 200 22.79 -5.47 -11.68
C SER A 200 23.63 -4.39 -12.34
N ASP A 201 24.18 -4.67 -13.53
CA ASP A 201 24.83 -3.66 -14.37
C ASP A 201 23.76 -2.81 -15.07
N GLU A 202 23.82 -1.50 -14.86
CA GLU A 202 22.82 -0.56 -15.34
C GLU A 202 22.73 -0.51 -16.86
N GLN A 203 23.86 -0.53 -17.58
CA GLN A 203 23.86 -0.50 -19.04
C GLN A 203 23.23 -1.76 -19.61
N LEU A 204 23.55 -2.93 -19.04
CA LEU A 204 22.93 -4.19 -19.43
C LEU A 204 21.44 -4.22 -19.07
N ALA A 205 21.04 -3.66 -17.93
CA ALA A 205 19.64 -3.54 -17.55
C ALA A 205 18.86 -2.67 -18.54
N TYR A 206 19.40 -1.51 -18.94
CA TYR A 206 18.79 -0.64 -19.95
C TYR A 206 18.64 -1.35 -21.29
N GLN A 207 19.70 -1.97 -21.80
CA GLN A 207 19.64 -2.74 -23.04
C GLN A 207 18.56 -3.82 -22.99
N ARG A 208 18.43 -4.49 -21.84
CA ARG A 208 17.43 -5.53 -21.66
C ARG A 208 16.00 -4.97 -21.66
N ILE A 209 15.78 -3.83 -21.01
CA ILE A 209 14.48 -3.13 -21.03
C ILE A 209 14.11 -2.74 -22.48
N GLU A 210 15.03 -2.16 -23.24
CA GLU A 210 14.81 -1.78 -24.64
C GLU A 210 14.47 -2.97 -25.53
N GLN A 211 15.18 -4.09 -25.34
CA GLN A 211 14.88 -5.35 -26.04
C GLN A 211 13.47 -5.82 -25.73
N CYS A 212 13.07 -5.88 -24.45
CA CYS A 212 11.72 -6.30 -24.07
C CYS A 212 10.63 -5.41 -24.69
N LEU A 213 10.84 -4.09 -24.70
CA LEU A 213 9.90 -3.14 -25.31
C LEU A 213 9.79 -3.32 -26.83
N THR A 214 10.87 -3.74 -27.49
CA THR A 214 10.93 -3.95 -28.95
C THR A 214 10.36 -5.31 -29.35
N ASP A 215 10.68 -6.37 -28.60
CA ASP A 215 10.28 -7.75 -28.91
C ASP A 215 8.80 -7.99 -28.62
N GLU A 216 8.25 -7.30 -27.60
CA GLU A 216 6.89 -7.52 -27.11
C GLU A 216 6.07 -6.21 -27.04
N PRO A 217 5.86 -5.49 -28.16
CA PRO A 217 5.27 -4.13 -28.16
C PRO A 217 3.78 -4.09 -27.76
N GLN A 218 3.13 -5.26 -27.65
CA GLN A 218 1.73 -5.39 -27.23
C GLN A 218 1.61 -5.97 -25.81
N THR A 219 2.74 -6.22 -25.14
CA THR A 219 2.76 -6.69 -23.75
C THR A 219 2.92 -5.49 -22.82
N PRO A 220 2.04 -5.32 -21.81
CA PRO A 220 2.28 -4.34 -20.77
C PRO A 220 3.49 -4.75 -19.94
N ILE A 221 4.49 -3.86 -19.90
CA ILE A 221 5.74 -4.05 -19.15
C ILE A 221 5.74 -3.09 -17.97
N PHE A 222 5.98 -3.63 -16.77
CA PHE A 222 6.14 -2.89 -15.52
C PHE A 222 7.56 -3.06 -15.00
N LEU A 223 8.07 -2.04 -14.32
CA LEU A 223 9.40 -2.04 -13.72
C LEU A 223 9.29 -1.88 -12.20
N VAL A 224 9.92 -2.78 -11.45
CA VAL A 224 10.13 -2.68 -10.01
C VAL A 224 11.57 -2.24 -9.79
N LEU A 225 11.75 -1.05 -9.21
CA LEU A 225 13.05 -0.49 -8.85
C LEU A 225 13.27 -0.64 -7.34
N GLY A 226 14.29 -1.40 -6.94
CA GLY A 226 14.68 -1.58 -5.54
C GLY A 226 15.66 -0.53 -5.00
N GLY A 227 16.23 0.28 -5.89
CA GLY A 227 17.14 1.37 -5.59
C GLY A 227 17.20 2.34 -6.77
N ILE A 228 17.72 3.54 -6.53
CA ILE A 228 18.00 4.51 -7.59
C ILE A 228 19.33 4.06 -8.23
N PRO A 229 19.39 3.86 -9.56
CA PRO A 229 20.67 3.66 -10.25
C PRO A 229 21.61 4.84 -9.94
N GLY A 230 22.87 4.54 -9.63
CA GLY A 230 23.84 5.51 -9.12
C GLY A 230 24.65 6.18 -10.20
#